data_AF-A0A6M3JFF7-F1
#
_entry.id   AF-A0A6M3JFF7-F1
#
_cell.length_a   1.000
_cell.length_b   1.000
_cell.length_c   1.000
_cell.angle_alpha   90.00
_cell.angle_beta   90.00
_cell.angle_gamma   90.00
#
_symmetry.space_group_name_H-M   'P 1'
#
loop_
_entity.id
_entity.type
_entity.pdbx_description
1 polymer ?
#
loop_
_entity_poly.entity_id
_entity_poly.type
_entity_poly.pdbx_seq_one_letter_code
_entity_poly.pdbx_strand_id
1 'polypeptide(L)'
;MKKAIILSILLCCSVEAANEIRAFEAASSTCYAVVREIDGDVWYPTGQVFEAFGTGGRVMDNYDIALVNKIGGMQVGSMDTNIGAGQYYVVSHMQAGGSPADTDPAIFQEYGYWTGSTWTPATITSIDIADAVWSANVASYTTETTFGGEVGGLDPNLTFVLADTAELQTDWTNGGRLDLILDAIRAITDILPALSTTVATPNDMNNFILTAGVAVADAYNGMTLYIRDADDSHWESRLIIDWAANRTIDVDEPFGFVPAAADLAYIWGQPYFPMDIWDALPIPLPKPETTVVNLRIPATGGGAGGTKTLDYSNLDP
;
A
#
# COMPACT_ATOMS: atom_id res chain seq x y z
N MET A 1 14.36 44.40 2.53
CA MET A 1 15.63 43.65 2.47
C MET A 1 15.63 42.62 3.58
N LYS A 2 15.26 41.38 3.28
CA LYS A 2 15.39 40.27 4.24
C LYS A 2 16.87 39.88 4.26
N LYS A 3 17.60 40.24 5.32
CA LYS A 3 18.94 39.69 5.58
C LYS A 3 18.74 38.19 5.78
N ALA A 4 19.12 37.40 4.78
CA ALA A 4 19.30 35.98 4.95
C ALA A 4 20.37 35.80 6.04
N ILE A 5 19.93 35.40 7.23
CA ILE A 5 20.81 34.78 8.22
C ILE A 5 21.19 33.45 7.59
N ILE A 6 22.22 33.48 6.73
CA ILE A 6 22.96 32.28 6.37
C ILE A 6 23.62 31.88 7.68
N LEU A 7 22.97 30.94 8.37
CA LEU A 7 23.61 30.13 9.39
C LEU A 7 24.67 29.32 8.63
N SER A 8 25.83 29.94 8.42
CA SER A 8 27.00 29.28 7.90
C SER A 8 27.39 28.26 8.94
N ILE A 9 26.88 27.03 8.79
CA ILE A 9 27.48 25.83 9.38
C ILE A 9 28.83 25.70 8.68
N LEU A 10 29.77 26.56 9.06
CA LEU A 10 31.16 26.47 8.67
C LEU A 10 31.75 25.40 9.58
N LEU A 11 31.57 24.14 9.20
CA LEU A 11 32.31 23.02 9.77
C LEU A 11 33.79 23.26 9.44
N CYS A 12 34.47 24.05 10.27
CA CYS A 12 35.90 24.31 10.12
C CYS A 12 36.65 23.10 10.67
N CYS A 13 36.86 22.09 9.82
CA CYS A 13 37.70 20.93 10.15
C CYS A 13 39.20 21.30 10.05
N SER A 14 39.66 22.27 10.83
CA SER A 14 41.11 22.46 11.00
C SER A 14 41.59 21.55 12.13
N VAL A 15 42.77 20.93 11.98
CA VAL A 15 43.36 20.04 12.99
C VAL A 15 43.54 20.81 14.29
N GLU A 16 42.74 20.48 15.30
CA GLU A 16 42.74 21.16 16.59
C GLU A 16 43.90 20.67 17.44
N ALA A 17 44.60 21.59 18.11
CA ALA A 17 45.36 21.17 19.29
C ALA A 17 44.34 20.71 20.34
N ALA A 18 44.64 19.61 21.03
CA ALA A 18 43.66 18.94 21.90
C ALA A 18 43.00 19.91 22.92
N ASN A 19 43.72 20.89 23.43
CA ASN A 19 43.24 21.82 24.47
C ASN A 19 42.80 23.20 23.96
N GLU A 20 42.50 23.36 22.68
CA GLU A 20 42.29 24.67 22.06
C GLU A 20 40.88 25.24 22.27
N ILE A 21 40.79 26.49 22.73
CA ILE A 21 39.55 27.29 22.72
C ILE A 21 39.58 28.20 21.50
N ARG A 22 38.47 28.29 20.75
CA ARG A 22 38.40 29.09 19.52
C ARG A 22 37.25 30.08 19.53
N ALA A 23 37.51 31.24 18.95
CA ALA A 23 36.49 32.20 18.54
C ALA A 23 36.89 32.86 17.21
N PHE A 24 35.90 33.30 16.43
CA PHE A 24 36.14 33.98 15.17
C PHE A 24 35.65 35.42 15.28
N GLU A 25 36.58 36.37 15.23
CA GLU A 25 36.30 37.80 15.29
C GLU A 25 37.34 38.57 14.46
N ALA A 26 37.10 39.84 14.16
CA ALA A 26 38.09 40.64 13.45
C ALA A 26 39.49 40.54 14.09
N ALA A 27 40.53 40.42 13.26
CA ALA A 27 41.92 40.20 13.70
C ALA A 27 42.49 41.31 14.62
N SER A 28 41.88 42.50 14.61
CA SER A 28 42.24 43.62 15.46
C SER A 28 41.59 43.60 16.85
N SER A 29 40.64 42.69 17.08
CA SER A 29 39.91 42.61 18.34
C SER A 29 40.71 41.82 19.38
N THR A 30 40.72 42.30 20.63
CA THR A 30 41.19 41.52 21.77
C THR A 30 40.02 40.72 22.32
N CYS A 31 40.18 39.41 22.46
CA CYS A 31 39.14 38.51 22.92
C CYS A 31 39.62 37.68 24.10
N TYR A 32 38.69 37.22 24.92
CA TYR A 32 38.91 36.27 26.00
C TYR A 32 37.77 35.27 26.02
N ALA A 33 37.98 34.14 26.68
CA ALA A 33 36.92 33.17 26.96
C ALA A 33 36.70 33.02 28.47
N VAL A 34 35.51 32.56 28.82
CA VAL A 34 35.19 32.02 30.14
C VAL A 34 34.65 30.61 29.97
N VAL A 35 34.98 29.73 30.91
CA VAL A 35 34.48 28.34 30.93
C VAL A 35 33.42 28.23 32.01
N ARG A 36 32.30 27.59 31.70
CA ARG A 36 31.17 27.42 32.61
C ARG A 36 30.74 25.97 32.71
N GLU A 37 30.34 25.55 33.89
CA GLU A 37 29.64 24.28 34.09
C GLU A 37 28.17 24.37 33.64
N ILE A 38 27.51 23.23 33.54
CA ILE A 38 26.09 23.16 33.15
C ILE A 38 25.17 23.87 34.15
N ASP A 39 25.59 23.96 35.42
CA ASP A 39 24.87 24.64 36.49
C ASP A 39 25.09 26.17 36.48
N GLY A 40 25.95 26.69 35.61
CA GLY A 40 26.19 28.11 35.38
C GLY A 40 27.38 28.73 36.13
N ASP A 41 28.03 27.96 37.02
CA ASP A 41 29.27 28.33 37.70
C ASP A 41 30.41 28.54 36.71
N VAL A 42 31.33 29.45 37.02
CA VAL A 42 32.40 29.92 36.14
C VAL A 42 33.76 29.50 36.68
N TRP A 43 34.65 29.05 35.79
CA TRP A 43 36.01 28.68 36.13
C TRP A 43 36.80 29.92 36.57
N TYR A 44 37.34 29.89 37.79
CA TYR A 44 38.26 30.89 38.31
C TYR A 44 39.72 30.40 38.17
N PRO A 45 40.49 30.83 37.15
CA PRO A 45 41.80 30.24 36.83
C PRO A 45 42.83 30.34 37.96
N THR A 46 42.85 31.48 38.67
CA THR A 46 43.82 31.71 39.76
C THR A 46 43.52 30.81 40.98
N GLY A 47 42.25 30.51 41.26
CA GLY A 47 41.85 29.65 42.38
C GLY A 47 41.64 28.19 42.00
N GLN A 48 41.66 27.87 40.70
CA GLN A 48 41.43 26.54 40.14
C GLN A 48 40.14 25.88 40.67
N VAL A 49 39.05 26.64 40.66
CA VAL A 49 37.75 26.19 41.17
C VAL A 49 36.62 26.75 40.32
N PHE A 50 35.54 25.99 40.17
CA PHE A 50 34.26 26.50 39.68
C PHE A 50 33.49 27.15 40.82
N GLU A 51 32.93 28.31 40.57
CA GLU A 51 32.17 29.07 41.56
C GLU A 51 31.12 29.96 40.90
N ALA A 52 30.14 30.40 41.68
CA ALA A 52 29.17 31.37 41.21
C ALA A 52 29.87 32.66 40.74
N PHE A 53 29.46 33.19 39.59
CA PHE A 53 29.99 34.44 39.06
C PHE A 53 29.82 35.59 40.07
N GLY A 54 30.89 36.36 40.30
CA GLY A 54 30.89 37.46 41.25
C GLY A 54 31.32 37.08 42.68
N THR A 55 31.66 35.81 42.93
CA THR A 55 32.12 35.34 44.24
C THR A 55 33.32 36.16 44.71
N GLY A 56 33.27 36.68 45.94
CA GLY A 56 34.34 37.51 46.50
C GLY A 56 34.50 38.88 45.84
N GLY A 57 33.52 39.36 45.07
CA GLY A 57 33.60 40.62 44.34
C GLY A 57 34.44 40.54 43.07
N ARG A 58 34.72 39.31 42.59
CA ARG A 58 35.42 39.07 41.32
C ARG A 58 34.58 39.56 40.14
N VAL A 59 35.26 40.11 39.16
CA VAL A 59 34.68 40.58 37.89
C VAL A 59 35.16 39.69 36.76
N MET A 60 34.72 39.96 35.54
CA MET A 60 35.10 39.20 34.35
C MET A 60 36.62 38.99 34.18
N ASP A 61 37.43 40.00 34.50
CA ASP A 61 38.92 39.96 34.49
C ASP A 61 39.53 38.92 35.44
N ASN A 62 38.75 38.37 36.38
CA ASN A 62 39.21 37.30 37.23
C ASN A 62 38.94 35.90 36.66
N TYR A 63 38.01 35.79 35.71
CA TYR A 63 37.56 34.53 35.13
C TYR A 63 38.09 34.33 33.70
N ASP A 64 38.81 35.31 33.16
CA ASP A 64 39.18 35.35 31.75
C ASP A 64 40.29 34.36 31.40
N ILE A 65 40.17 33.79 30.21
CA ILE A 65 41.21 33.02 29.53
C ILE A 65 41.54 33.80 28.27
N ALA A 66 42.70 34.45 28.27
CA ALA A 66 43.14 35.27 27.14
C ALA A 66 43.17 34.46 25.83
N LEU A 67 42.56 35.01 24.77
CA LEU A 67 42.65 34.46 23.42
C LEU A 67 43.68 35.25 22.62
N VAL A 68 44.49 34.55 21.84
CA VAL A 68 45.52 35.13 20.98
C VAL A 68 45.10 34.95 19.53
N ASN A 69 45.03 36.05 18.78
CA ASN A 69 44.81 36.00 17.35
C ASN A 69 45.95 35.23 16.66
N LYS A 70 45.61 34.17 15.93
CA LYS A 70 46.56 33.40 15.12
C LYS A 70 46.60 33.93 13.69
N ILE A 71 45.61 33.57 12.88
CA ILE A 71 45.50 33.97 11.47
C ILE A 71 44.02 34.17 11.12
N GLY A 72 43.72 35.17 10.31
CA GLY A 72 42.39 35.34 9.70
C GLY A 72 41.27 35.69 10.68
N GLY A 73 41.60 36.21 11.87
CA GLY A 73 40.60 36.50 12.90
C GLY A 73 40.26 35.30 13.81
N MET A 74 41.02 34.21 13.71
CA MET A 74 40.89 33.08 14.63
C MET A 74 41.60 33.40 15.95
N GLN A 75 40.82 33.63 16.99
CA GLN A 75 41.24 33.90 18.35
C GLN A 75 41.37 32.57 19.09
N VAL A 76 42.55 32.29 19.62
CA VAL A 76 42.90 30.97 20.17
C VAL A 76 43.39 31.06 21.61
N GLY A 77 42.76 30.31 22.49
CA GLY A 77 43.18 30.11 23.88
C GLY A 77 43.42 28.64 24.20
N SER A 78 43.68 28.35 25.47
CA SER A 78 43.82 26.97 25.93
C SER A 78 42.95 26.73 27.16
N MET A 79 42.25 25.59 27.18
CA MET A 79 41.58 25.10 28.38
C MET A 79 42.62 24.87 29.47
N ASP A 80 42.28 25.28 30.70
CA ASP A 80 43.10 25.03 31.88
C ASP A 80 43.12 23.52 32.17
N THR A 81 44.31 22.95 32.30
CA THR A 81 44.49 21.51 32.55
C THR A 81 44.02 21.06 33.93
N ASN A 82 43.73 22.00 34.84
CA ASN A 82 43.16 21.70 36.16
C ASN A 82 41.63 21.57 36.14
N ILE A 83 40.97 21.91 35.02
CA ILE A 83 39.55 21.64 34.83
C ILE A 83 39.37 20.13 34.68
N GLY A 84 38.53 19.54 35.55
CA GLY A 84 38.19 18.12 35.50
C GLY A 84 37.49 17.73 34.19
N ALA A 85 37.45 16.43 33.88
CA ALA A 85 36.69 15.96 32.72
C ALA A 85 35.18 16.18 32.93
N GLY A 86 34.48 16.69 31.92
CA GLY A 86 33.07 17.05 32.06
C GLY A 86 32.50 17.80 30.86
N GLN A 87 31.22 18.15 30.96
CA GLN A 87 30.51 18.98 29.98
C GLN A 87 30.58 20.44 30.40
N TYR A 88 30.94 21.31 29.46
CA TYR A 88 31.13 22.73 29.72
C TYR A 88 30.55 23.59 28.61
N TYR A 89 30.28 24.84 28.95
CA TYR A 89 30.11 25.93 27.97
C TYR A 89 31.37 26.78 27.94
N VAL A 90 31.87 27.07 26.75
CA VAL A 90 32.90 28.08 26.54
C VAL A 90 32.24 29.28 25.91
N VAL A 91 32.32 30.42 26.59
CA VAL A 91 31.75 31.68 26.10
C VAL A 91 32.90 32.64 25.83
N SER A 92 33.05 33.05 24.58
CA SER A 92 34.06 33.99 24.15
C SER A 92 33.47 35.39 24.02
N HIS A 93 34.22 36.37 24.49
CA HIS A 93 33.83 37.78 24.55
C HIS A 93 34.84 38.65 23.80
N MET A 94 34.34 39.75 23.23
CA MET A 94 35.18 40.80 22.66
C MET A 94 35.41 41.91 23.69
N GLN A 95 36.66 42.21 24.02
CA GLN A 95 37.00 43.28 24.96
C GLN A 95 36.71 44.64 24.31
N ALA A 96 35.83 45.43 24.92
CA ALA A 96 35.56 46.79 24.48
C ALA A 96 36.60 47.80 24.99
N GLY A 97 37.35 47.45 26.05
CA GLY A 97 38.34 48.30 26.71
C GLY A 97 39.72 47.65 26.83
N GLY A 98 40.55 48.16 27.74
CA GLY A 98 41.91 47.64 27.98
C GLY A 98 41.97 46.40 28.87
N SER A 99 40.86 46.01 29.49
CA SER A 99 40.71 44.85 30.36
C SER A 99 39.32 44.23 30.18
N PRO A 100 39.16 42.90 30.37
CA PRO A 100 37.86 42.24 30.43
C PRO A 100 36.89 42.95 31.37
N ALA A 101 35.65 43.14 30.93
CA ALA A 101 34.58 43.77 31.70
C ALA A 101 33.27 42.99 31.58
N ASP A 102 32.45 43.03 32.63
CA ASP A 102 31.14 42.35 32.67
C ASP A 102 30.17 42.82 31.56
N THR A 103 30.44 43.98 30.96
CA THR A 103 29.67 44.57 29.86
C THR A 103 30.14 44.15 28.46
N ASP A 104 31.22 43.38 28.35
CA ASP A 104 31.74 42.95 27.06
C ASP A 104 30.77 41.97 26.36
N PRO A 105 30.48 42.19 25.06
CA PRO A 105 29.54 41.33 24.34
C PRO A 105 30.12 39.93 24.12
N ALA A 106 29.29 38.91 24.36
CA ALA A 106 29.57 37.55 23.93
C ALA A 106 29.51 37.48 22.39
N ILE A 107 30.56 36.93 21.78
CA ILE A 107 30.71 36.79 20.32
C ILE A 107 30.55 35.34 19.85
N PHE A 108 30.81 34.39 20.74
CA PHE A 108 30.72 32.97 20.44
C PHE A 108 30.41 32.20 21.72
N GLN A 109 29.58 31.18 21.60
CA GLN A 109 29.29 30.24 22.68
C GLN A 109 29.32 28.83 22.11
N GLU A 110 30.08 27.96 22.75
CA GLU A 110 30.20 26.56 22.38
C GLU A 110 29.88 25.66 23.57
N TYR A 111 29.20 24.56 23.28
CA TYR A 111 28.95 23.49 24.24
C TYR A 111 29.76 22.27 23.81
N GLY A 112 30.43 21.62 24.76
CA GLY A 112 31.29 20.49 24.44
C GLY A 112 31.68 19.67 25.65
N TYR A 113 32.41 18.59 25.38
CA TYR A 113 32.98 17.71 26.39
C TYR A 113 34.48 17.92 26.48
N TRP A 114 34.98 18.20 27.68
CA TRP A 114 36.39 18.28 28.00
C TRP A 114 36.84 16.97 28.66
N THR A 115 37.91 16.37 28.18
CA THR A 115 38.45 15.11 28.75
C THR A 115 39.52 15.33 29.83
N GLY A 116 39.84 16.59 30.17
CA GLY A 116 41.04 16.95 30.93
C GLY A 116 42.26 17.26 30.04
N SER A 117 42.20 16.91 28.75
CA SER A 117 43.27 17.19 27.78
C SER A 117 42.78 17.49 26.37
N THR A 118 41.57 17.05 26.01
CA THR A 118 40.96 17.22 24.70
C THR A 118 39.57 17.86 24.79
N TRP A 119 39.33 18.93 24.04
CA TRP A 119 38.00 19.52 23.83
C TRP A 119 37.33 18.83 22.66
N THR A 120 36.09 18.42 22.83
CA THR A 120 35.26 17.85 21.77
C THR A 120 33.96 18.64 21.72
N PRO A 121 33.79 19.52 20.73
CA PRO A 121 32.53 20.22 20.51
C PRO A 121 31.36 19.23 20.45
N ALA A 122 30.20 19.60 20.97
CA ALA A 122 29.01 18.79 20.81
C ALA A 122 28.61 18.78 19.33
N THR A 123 28.95 17.69 18.63
CA THR A 123 28.60 17.51 17.22
C THR A 123 27.10 17.31 17.12
N ILE A 124 26.42 18.12 16.30
CA ILE A 124 25.07 17.80 15.83
C ILE A 124 25.17 16.46 15.10
N THR A 125 24.55 15.43 15.67
CA THR A 125 24.58 14.09 15.10
C THR A 125 23.55 13.98 13.98
N SER A 126 23.68 12.95 13.13
CA SER A 126 22.63 12.64 12.15
C SER A 126 21.30 12.30 12.81
N ILE A 127 21.30 11.83 14.06
CA ILE A 127 20.07 11.57 14.82
C ILE A 127 19.41 12.86 15.31
N ASP A 128 20.18 13.87 15.74
CA ASP A 128 19.63 15.19 16.09
C ASP A 128 18.97 15.87 14.88
N ILE A 129 19.58 15.73 13.70
CA ILE A 129 19.01 16.22 12.43
C ILE A 129 17.75 15.43 12.07
N ALA A 130 17.79 14.10 12.17
CA ALA A 130 16.66 13.25 11.87
C ALA A 130 15.47 13.55 12.81
N ASP A 131 15.71 13.72 14.10
CA ASP A 131 14.69 14.07 15.07
C ASP A 131 14.12 15.46 14.76
N ALA A 132 14.96 16.47 14.48
CA ALA A 132 14.48 17.81 14.10
C ALA A 132 13.65 17.80 12.81
N VAL A 133 14.00 16.97 11.83
CA VAL A 133 13.30 16.88 10.53
C VAL A 133 12.03 16.04 10.62
N TRP A 134 12.07 14.92 11.35
CA TRP A 134 11.01 13.90 11.34
C TRP A 134 10.02 14.03 12.51
N SER A 135 10.44 14.58 13.65
CA SER A 135 9.55 14.88 14.78
C SER A 135 8.88 16.25 14.69
N ALA A 136 9.31 17.10 13.73
CA ALA A 136 8.60 18.34 13.45
C ALA A 136 7.18 18.02 13.00
N ASN A 137 6.21 18.67 13.64
CA ASN A 137 4.80 18.46 13.34
C ASN A 137 4.57 18.72 11.84
N VAL A 138 4.20 17.67 11.09
CA VAL A 138 3.97 17.73 9.63
C VAL A 138 2.99 18.85 9.27
N ALA A 139 2.06 19.18 10.18
CA ALA A 139 1.11 20.28 10.06
C ALA A 139 1.75 21.69 9.97
N SER A 140 3.05 21.85 10.27
CA SER A 140 3.76 23.12 10.14
C SER A 140 4.34 23.38 8.75
N TYR A 141 4.32 22.37 7.86
CA TYR A 141 4.87 22.43 6.50
C TYR A 141 3.79 22.18 5.45
N THR A 142 2.62 22.81 5.59
CA THR A 142 1.47 22.61 4.67
C THR A 142 1.60 23.35 3.34
N THR A 143 2.71 24.06 3.10
CA THR A 143 2.96 24.70 1.80
C THR A 143 3.35 23.66 0.76
N GLU A 144 2.66 23.66 -0.38
CA GLU A 144 2.79 22.69 -1.48
C GLU A 144 4.22 22.53 -2.03
N THR A 145 5.14 23.44 -1.73
CA THR A 145 6.56 23.39 -2.11
C THR A 145 7.50 22.88 -1.01
N THR A 146 6.95 22.40 0.10
CA THR A 146 7.71 21.77 1.18
C THR A 146 7.34 20.29 1.24
N PHE A 147 8.26 19.44 1.70
CA PHE A 147 8.04 17.99 1.79
C PHE A 147 6.72 17.63 2.51
N GLY A 148 6.35 18.38 3.57
CA GLY A 148 5.07 18.19 4.26
C GLY A 148 3.83 18.53 3.41
N GLY A 149 3.94 19.45 2.46
CA GLY A 149 2.86 19.84 1.56
C GLY A 149 2.68 18.82 0.44
N GLU A 150 3.78 18.28 -0.11
CA GLU A 150 3.73 17.19 -1.08
C GLU A 150 3.13 15.92 -0.44
N VAL A 151 3.57 15.55 0.76
CA VAL A 151 3.02 14.41 1.52
C VAL A 151 1.55 14.64 1.89
N GLY A 152 1.20 15.84 2.34
CA GLY A 152 -0.19 16.20 2.65
C GLY A 152 -1.09 16.20 1.40
N GLY A 153 -0.55 16.54 0.23
CA GLY A 153 -1.27 16.46 -1.05
C GLY A 153 -1.52 15.04 -1.54
N LEU A 154 -0.73 14.06 -1.10
CA LEU A 154 -0.95 12.64 -1.42
C LEU A 154 -2.14 12.03 -0.65
N ASP A 155 -2.44 12.53 0.55
CA ASP A 155 -3.52 12.02 1.42
C ASP A 155 -4.92 12.06 0.78
N PRO A 156 -5.39 13.18 0.19
CA PRO A 156 -6.70 13.20 -0.47
C PRO A 156 -6.75 12.28 -1.70
N ASN A 157 -5.67 12.19 -2.47
CA ASN A 157 -5.61 11.30 -3.63
C ASN A 157 -5.67 9.83 -3.21
N LEU A 158 -4.96 9.47 -2.14
CA LEU A 158 -5.00 8.12 -1.58
C LEU A 158 -6.40 7.80 -1.05
N THR A 159 -7.08 8.76 -0.43
CA THR A 159 -8.46 8.61 0.03
C THR A 159 -9.41 8.27 -1.13
N PHE A 160 -9.31 8.97 -2.26
CA PHE A 160 -10.12 8.67 -3.45
C PHE A 160 -9.80 7.28 -4.03
N VAL A 161 -8.52 6.93 -4.16
CA VAL A 161 -8.10 5.61 -4.66
C VAL A 161 -8.62 4.49 -3.77
N LEU A 162 -8.58 4.66 -2.45
CA LEU A 162 -9.11 3.68 -1.51
C LEU A 162 -10.64 3.55 -1.62
N ALA A 163 -11.36 4.65 -1.81
CA ALA A 163 -12.80 4.63 -2.03
C ALA A 163 -13.17 3.87 -3.31
N ASP A 164 -12.55 4.21 -4.44
CA ASP A 164 -12.79 3.53 -5.73
C ASP A 164 -12.46 2.03 -5.64
N THR A 165 -11.38 1.68 -4.94
CA THR A 165 -10.98 0.28 -4.75
C THR A 165 -12.01 -0.50 -3.92
N ALA A 166 -12.58 0.12 -2.88
CA ALA A 166 -13.61 -0.52 -2.06
C ALA A 166 -14.92 -0.75 -2.85
N GLU A 167 -15.29 0.19 -3.73
CA GLU A 167 -16.43 0.02 -4.64
C GLU A 167 -16.19 -1.15 -5.61
N LEU A 168 -15.01 -1.20 -6.25
CA LEU A 168 -14.66 -2.29 -7.16
C LEU A 168 -14.65 -3.65 -6.44
N GLN A 169 -14.06 -3.74 -5.25
CA GLN A 169 -14.07 -4.98 -4.47
C GLN A 169 -15.50 -5.47 -4.17
N THR A 170 -16.42 -4.55 -3.87
CA THR A 170 -17.83 -4.86 -3.65
C THR A 170 -18.50 -5.37 -4.93
N ASP A 171 -18.25 -4.73 -6.07
CA ASP A 171 -18.82 -5.13 -7.36
C ASP A 171 -18.36 -6.50 -7.84
N TRP A 172 -17.11 -6.87 -7.53
CA TRP A 172 -16.47 -8.14 -7.91
C TRP A 172 -16.74 -9.30 -6.94
N THR A 173 -17.20 -9.02 -5.72
CA THR A 173 -17.53 -10.07 -4.76
C THR A 173 -18.70 -10.91 -5.28
N ASN A 174 -18.76 -12.19 -4.91
CA ASN A 174 -19.89 -13.06 -5.29
C ASN A 174 -21.23 -12.49 -4.79
N GLY A 175 -22.18 -12.27 -5.70
CA GLY A 175 -23.43 -11.54 -5.47
C GLY A 175 -23.33 -10.02 -5.64
N GLY A 176 -22.16 -9.51 -6.01
CA GLY A 176 -21.91 -8.12 -6.39
C GLY A 176 -22.44 -7.79 -7.78
N ARG A 177 -22.49 -6.50 -8.13
CA ARG A 177 -23.12 -6.06 -9.39
C ARG A 177 -22.41 -6.63 -10.63
N LEU A 178 -21.09 -6.57 -10.68
CA LEU A 178 -20.33 -7.05 -11.84
C LEU A 178 -20.36 -8.58 -11.91
N ASP A 179 -20.25 -9.25 -10.77
CA ASP A 179 -20.40 -10.69 -10.65
C ASP A 179 -21.73 -11.18 -11.24
N LEU A 180 -22.86 -10.58 -10.82
CA LEU A 180 -24.19 -10.93 -11.34
C LEU A 180 -24.33 -10.70 -12.86
N ILE A 181 -23.68 -9.65 -13.39
CA ILE A 181 -23.67 -9.39 -14.84
C ILE A 181 -22.87 -10.48 -15.57
N LEU A 182 -21.70 -10.87 -15.04
CA LEU A 182 -20.88 -11.93 -15.61
C LEU A 182 -21.61 -13.29 -15.56
N ASP A 183 -22.29 -13.59 -14.46
CA ASP A 183 -23.14 -14.78 -14.34
C ASP A 183 -24.28 -14.79 -15.36
N ALA A 184 -24.97 -13.66 -15.53
CA ALA A 184 -26.04 -13.55 -16.54
C ALA A 184 -25.51 -13.71 -17.98
N ILE A 185 -24.35 -13.11 -18.29
CA ILE A 185 -23.70 -13.26 -19.60
C ILE A 185 -23.31 -14.72 -19.84
N ARG A 186 -22.73 -15.37 -18.82
CA ARG A 186 -22.36 -16.78 -18.91
C ARG A 186 -23.59 -17.66 -19.14
N ALA A 187 -24.66 -17.46 -18.36
CA ALA A 187 -25.90 -18.21 -18.51
C ALA A 187 -26.51 -18.08 -19.90
N ILE A 188 -26.45 -16.91 -20.53
CA ILE A 188 -26.89 -16.72 -21.91
C ILE A 188 -25.95 -17.42 -22.89
N THR A 189 -24.63 -17.28 -22.70
CA THR A 189 -23.62 -17.86 -23.58
C THR A 189 -23.67 -19.38 -23.58
N ASP A 190 -23.97 -20.00 -22.44
CA ASP A 190 -24.13 -21.45 -22.30
C ASP A 190 -25.33 -22.01 -23.10
N ILE A 191 -26.27 -21.14 -23.49
CA ILE A 191 -27.45 -21.47 -24.32
C ILE A 191 -27.18 -21.19 -25.81
N LEU A 192 -26.05 -20.59 -26.19
CA LEU A 192 -25.75 -20.34 -27.60
C LEU A 192 -25.15 -21.58 -28.27
N PRO A 193 -25.55 -21.91 -29.51
CA PRO A 193 -24.91 -22.98 -30.27
C PRO A 193 -23.46 -22.60 -30.58
N ALA A 194 -22.56 -23.57 -30.49
CA ALA A 194 -21.17 -23.46 -30.93
C ALA A 194 -21.07 -23.22 -32.45
N LEU A 195 -22.05 -23.73 -33.22
CA LEU A 195 -22.17 -23.48 -34.65
C LEU A 195 -23.64 -23.39 -35.06
N SER A 196 -24.01 -22.35 -35.79
CA SER A 196 -25.27 -22.27 -36.54
C SER A 196 -24.93 -22.21 -38.03
N THR A 197 -25.39 -23.19 -38.80
CA THR A 197 -25.08 -23.34 -40.23
C THR A 197 -26.25 -24.00 -40.95
N THR A 198 -26.10 -24.23 -42.25
CA THR A 198 -26.96 -25.11 -43.04
C THR A 198 -26.25 -26.40 -43.40
N VAL A 199 -27.02 -27.42 -43.77
CA VAL A 199 -26.54 -28.59 -44.52
C VAL A 199 -26.18 -28.13 -45.94
N ALA A 200 -24.97 -28.47 -46.38
CA ALA A 200 -24.46 -28.15 -47.71
C ALA A 200 -24.77 -29.26 -48.71
N THR A 201 -24.42 -30.50 -48.36
CA THR A 201 -24.55 -31.66 -49.24
C THR A 201 -25.20 -32.80 -48.48
N PRO A 202 -26.41 -33.24 -48.86
CA PRO A 202 -26.99 -34.47 -48.35
C PRO A 202 -26.14 -35.65 -48.83
N ASN A 203 -25.82 -36.59 -47.95
CA ASN A 203 -25.25 -37.88 -48.37
C ASN A 203 -26.21 -39.01 -47.96
N ASP A 204 -26.45 -39.19 -46.65
CA ASP A 204 -27.49 -40.08 -46.14
C ASP A 204 -28.06 -39.58 -44.80
N MET A 205 -28.83 -40.42 -44.09
CA MET A 205 -29.47 -40.09 -42.81
C MET A 205 -28.49 -40.02 -41.62
N ASN A 206 -27.23 -40.43 -41.78
CA ASN A 206 -26.23 -40.48 -40.71
C ASN A 206 -25.00 -39.64 -41.05
N ASN A 207 -24.79 -39.32 -42.32
CA ASN A 207 -23.61 -38.67 -42.84
C ASN A 207 -24.01 -37.56 -43.82
N PHE A 208 -23.49 -36.36 -43.61
CA PHE A 208 -23.68 -35.22 -44.51
C PHE A 208 -22.62 -34.14 -44.29
N ILE A 209 -22.59 -33.12 -45.14
CA ILE A 209 -21.61 -32.02 -45.07
C ILE A 209 -22.29 -30.73 -44.64
N LEU A 210 -21.72 -30.02 -43.67
CA LEU A 210 -22.19 -28.68 -43.28
C LEU A 210 -21.53 -27.54 -44.07
N THR A 211 -22.27 -26.47 -44.31
CA THR A 211 -21.79 -25.30 -45.06
C THR A 211 -20.67 -24.56 -44.33
N ALA A 212 -20.74 -24.45 -43.00
CA ALA A 212 -19.76 -23.81 -42.14
C ALA A 212 -19.25 -24.78 -41.05
N GLY A 213 -18.22 -24.34 -40.32
CA GLY A 213 -17.55 -25.13 -39.29
C GLY A 213 -16.03 -25.06 -39.41
N VAL A 214 -15.35 -25.44 -38.34
CA VAL A 214 -13.89 -25.43 -38.25
C VAL A 214 -13.32 -26.60 -39.07
N ALA A 215 -12.28 -26.34 -39.86
CA ALA A 215 -11.60 -27.34 -40.68
C ALA A 215 -10.52 -28.10 -39.88
N VAL A 216 -10.89 -28.58 -38.70
CA VAL A 216 -10.03 -29.35 -37.78
C VAL A 216 -10.79 -30.63 -37.46
N ALA A 217 -10.14 -31.78 -37.63
CA ALA A 217 -10.75 -33.06 -37.28
C ALA A 217 -11.10 -33.10 -35.78
N ASP A 218 -12.18 -33.79 -35.44
CA ASP A 218 -12.68 -33.98 -34.08
C ASP A 218 -13.16 -32.71 -33.36
N ALA A 219 -13.21 -31.55 -34.04
CA ALA A 219 -13.52 -30.26 -33.42
C ALA A 219 -14.87 -30.22 -32.70
N TYR A 220 -15.82 -31.06 -33.12
CA TYR A 220 -17.16 -31.14 -32.55
C TYR A 220 -17.56 -32.56 -32.11
N ASN A 221 -16.60 -33.49 -31.97
CA ASN A 221 -16.92 -34.85 -31.51
C ASN A 221 -17.49 -34.80 -30.09
N GLY A 222 -18.55 -35.58 -29.85
CA GLY A 222 -19.26 -35.60 -28.57
C GLY A 222 -20.24 -34.44 -28.36
N MET A 223 -20.37 -33.52 -29.32
CA MET A 223 -21.35 -32.44 -29.28
C MET A 223 -22.72 -32.87 -29.83
N THR A 224 -23.76 -32.18 -29.40
CA THR A 224 -25.13 -32.42 -29.90
C THR A 224 -25.40 -31.58 -31.14
N LEU A 225 -25.91 -32.22 -32.18
CA LEU A 225 -26.37 -31.61 -33.42
C LEU A 225 -27.89 -31.58 -33.44
N TYR A 226 -28.49 -30.41 -33.66
CA TYR A 226 -29.91 -30.27 -33.98
C TYR A 226 -30.06 -29.93 -35.46
N ILE A 227 -30.91 -30.67 -36.16
CA ILE A 227 -31.32 -30.36 -37.53
C ILE A 227 -32.78 -29.95 -37.52
N ARG A 228 -33.08 -28.85 -38.19
CA ARG A 228 -34.44 -28.46 -38.57
C ARG A 228 -34.61 -28.63 -40.07
N ASP A 229 -35.54 -29.50 -40.44
CA ASP A 229 -35.98 -29.68 -41.82
C ASP A 229 -36.61 -28.37 -42.33
N ALA A 230 -36.10 -27.86 -43.46
CA ALA A 230 -36.57 -26.64 -44.07
C ALA A 230 -37.98 -26.77 -44.67
N ASP A 231 -38.39 -27.97 -45.08
CA ASP A 231 -39.64 -28.21 -45.81
C ASP A 231 -40.85 -28.30 -44.89
N ASP A 232 -40.72 -28.90 -43.70
CA ASP A 232 -41.84 -29.11 -42.77
C ASP A 232 -41.60 -28.62 -41.33
N SER A 233 -40.42 -28.06 -41.05
CA SER A 233 -40.01 -27.62 -39.70
C SER A 233 -39.94 -28.75 -38.66
N HIS A 234 -39.75 -30.00 -39.09
CA HIS A 234 -39.40 -31.09 -38.20
C HIS A 234 -38.04 -30.82 -37.54
N TRP A 235 -37.91 -31.14 -36.26
CA TRP A 235 -36.67 -30.99 -35.50
C TRP A 235 -36.24 -32.32 -34.92
N GLU A 236 -34.96 -32.62 -35.06
CA GLU A 236 -34.37 -33.82 -34.47
C GLU A 236 -32.92 -33.56 -34.04
N SER A 237 -32.47 -34.30 -33.04
CA SER A 237 -31.14 -34.13 -32.45
C SER A 237 -30.34 -35.42 -32.44
N ARG A 238 -29.03 -35.32 -32.61
CA ARG A 238 -28.09 -36.45 -32.62
C ARG A 238 -26.75 -36.12 -31.97
N LEU A 239 -26.00 -37.14 -31.60
CA LEU A 239 -24.63 -37.00 -31.14
C LEU A 239 -23.66 -37.09 -32.33
N ILE A 240 -22.75 -36.11 -32.44
CA ILE A 240 -21.66 -36.16 -33.42
C ILE A 240 -20.61 -37.17 -32.93
N ILE A 241 -20.44 -38.26 -33.67
CA ILE A 241 -19.41 -39.28 -33.40
C ILE A 241 -18.11 -38.93 -34.10
N ASP A 242 -18.18 -38.42 -35.32
CA ASP A 242 -17.00 -38.00 -36.09
C ASP A 242 -17.25 -36.65 -36.79
N TRP A 243 -16.22 -35.81 -36.80
CA TRP A 243 -16.16 -34.54 -37.49
C TRP A 243 -14.87 -34.48 -38.29
N ALA A 244 -14.99 -34.58 -39.61
CA ALA A 244 -13.86 -34.53 -40.51
C ALA A 244 -13.49 -33.09 -40.88
N ALA A 245 -12.22 -32.85 -41.25
CA ALA A 245 -11.71 -31.52 -41.60
C ALA A 245 -12.42 -30.88 -42.83
N ASN A 246 -13.10 -31.68 -43.65
CA ASN A 246 -13.95 -31.24 -44.75
C ASN A 246 -15.40 -30.91 -44.33
N ARG A 247 -15.69 -30.90 -43.02
CA ARG A 247 -17.03 -30.67 -42.43
C ARG A 247 -18.05 -31.78 -42.74
N THR A 248 -17.56 -32.95 -43.13
CA THR A 248 -18.37 -34.17 -43.09
C THR A 248 -18.58 -34.55 -41.64
N ILE A 249 -19.81 -34.92 -41.32
CA ILE A 249 -20.19 -35.35 -39.98
C ILE A 249 -20.75 -36.75 -40.02
N ASP A 250 -20.50 -37.53 -38.98
CA ASP A 250 -21.17 -38.79 -38.70
C ASP A 250 -21.89 -38.69 -37.36
N VAL A 251 -23.16 -39.10 -37.35
CA VAL A 251 -23.99 -39.13 -36.14
C VAL A 251 -24.22 -40.54 -35.61
N ASP A 252 -24.62 -40.64 -34.35
CA ASP A 252 -24.83 -41.88 -33.62
C ASP A 252 -25.96 -42.77 -34.13
N GLU A 253 -27.03 -42.18 -34.65
CA GLU A 253 -28.14 -42.91 -35.25
C GLU A 253 -28.79 -42.13 -36.40
N PRO A 254 -29.44 -42.80 -37.38
CA PRO A 254 -30.11 -42.14 -38.50
C PRO A 254 -31.17 -41.15 -38.04
N PHE A 255 -31.21 -39.98 -38.65
CA PHE A 255 -32.37 -39.09 -38.60
C PHE A 255 -33.61 -39.78 -39.19
N GLY A 256 -34.80 -39.41 -38.69
CA GLY A 256 -36.10 -39.84 -39.22
C GLY A 256 -36.41 -39.26 -40.61
N PHE A 257 -35.59 -38.32 -41.08
CA PHE A 257 -35.60 -37.74 -42.42
C PHE A 257 -34.17 -37.68 -42.97
N VAL A 258 -34.01 -37.46 -44.27
CA VAL A 258 -32.68 -37.25 -44.88
C VAL A 258 -32.37 -35.76 -44.82
N PRO A 259 -31.37 -35.29 -44.04
CA PRO A 259 -31.03 -33.87 -43.99
C PRO A 259 -30.69 -33.36 -45.38
N ALA A 260 -31.47 -32.41 -45.89
CA ALA A 260 -31.39 -31.86 -47.22
C ALA A 260 -30.59 -30.55 -47.24
N ALA A 261 -30.13 -30.14 -48.41
CA ALA A 261 -29.45 -28.85 -48.55
C ALA A 261 -30.36 -27.70 -48.07
N ALA A 262 -29.78 -26.75 -47.33
CA ALA A 262 -30.46 -25.63 -46.67
C ALA A 262 -31.23 -25.94 -45.37
N ASP A 263 -31.29 -27.21 -44.93
CA ASP A 263 -31.74 -27.52 -43.56
C ASP A 263 -30.85 -26.82 -42.55
N LEU A 264 -31.45 -26.30 -41.48
CA LEU A 264 -30.71 -25.54 -40.46
C LEU A 264 -30.08 -26.52 -39.47
N ALA A 265 -28.77 -26.38 -39.28
CA ALA A 265 -27.97 -27.19 -38.38
C ALA A 265 -27.41 -26.34 -37.24
N TYR A 266 -27.61 -26.81 -36.01
CA TYR A 266 -27.12 -26.17 -34.79
C TYR A 266 -26.29 -27.17 -33.99
N ILE A 267 -24.99 -26.89 -33.82
CA ILE A 267 -24.10 -27.69 -32.94
C ILE A 267 -24.01 -27.00 -31.60
N TRP A 268 -24.21 -27.74 -30.51
CA TRP A 268 -24.19 -27.24 -29.14
C TRP A 268 -23.03 -27.86 -28.37
N GLY A 269 -22.23 -27.03 -27.70
CA GLY A 269 -21.00 -27.45 -27.02
C GLY A 269 -21.19 -28.23 -25.72
N GLN A 270 -22.42 -28.47 -25.29
CA GLN A 270 -22.70 -29.34 -24.15
C GLN A 270 -22.40 -30.79 -24.56
N PRO A 271 -21.59 -31.55 -23.80
CA PRO A 271 -21.46 -32.99 -24.03
C PRO A 271 -22.86 -33.60 -23.93
N TYR A 272 -23.18 -34.55 -24.81
CA TYR A 272 -24.47 -35.24 -24.85
C TYR A 272 -24.93 -35.63 -23.44
N PHE A 273 -25.85 -34.84 -22.87
CA PHE A 273 -26.65 -35.30 -21.77
C PHE A 273 -27.70 -36.19 -22.40
N PRO A 274 -27.68 -37.52 -22.21
CA PRO A 274 -28.88 -38.29 -22.50
C PRO A 274 -30.03 -37.60 -21.76
N MET A 275 -31.18 -37.43 -22.41
CA MET A 275 -32.33 -36.69 -21.86
C MET A 275 -32.93 -37.28 -20.56
N ASP A 276 -32.22 -38.14 -19.83
CA ASP A 276 -32.52 -38.55 -18.45
C ASP A 276 -32.12 -37.48 -17.41
N ILE A 277 -32.23 -36.18 -17.75
CA ILE A 277 -32.12 -35.06 -16.79
C ILE A 277 -33.45 -34.89 -16.02
N TRP A 278 -33.96 -35.98 -15.47
CA TRP A 278 -34.77 -35.91 -14.25
C TRP A 278 -33.98 -36.35 -13.01
N ASP A 279 -32.82 -37.00 -13.14
CA ASP A 279 -32.13 -37.63 -11.99
C ASP A 279 -30.77 -37.05 -11.58
N ALA A 280 -30.11 -36.20 -12.38
CA ALA A 280 -28.68 -35.91 -12.18
C ALA A 280 -28.25 -34.45 -12.00
N LEU A 281 -29.17 -33.48 -11.93
CA LEU A 281 -28.78 -32.15 -11.47
C LEU A 281 -28.93 -32.09 -9.94
N PRO A 282 -27.83 -31.93 -9.17
CA PRO A 282 -27.91 -31.41 -7.82
C PRO A 282 -28.18 -29.91 -7.93
N ILE A 283 -29.33 -29.53 -8.51
CA ILE A 283 -29.97 -28.31 -8.06
C ILE A 283 -30.18 -28.61 -6.56
N PRO A 284 -29.64 -27.82 -5.63
CA PRO A 284 -30.09 -27.91 -4.26
C PRO A 284 -31.58 -27.62 -4.32
N LEU A 285 -32.39 -28.67 -4.37
CA LEU A 285 -33.80 -28.58 -4.04
C LEU A 285 -33.77 -27.85 -2.70
N PRO A 286 -34.39 -26.66 -2.59
CA PRO A 286 -34.42 -25.95 -1.33
C PRO A 286 -34.82 -26.98 -0.29
N LYS A 287 -33.91 -27.24 0.66
CA LYS A 287 -34.11 -28.22 1.73
C LYS A 287 -35.54 -28.02 2.18
N PRO A 288 -36.46 -29.00 2.03
CA PRO A 288 -37.87 -28.74 2.19
C PRO A 288 -38.04 -28.09 3.56
N GLU A 289 -38.35 -26.80 3.56
CA GLU A 289 -38.67 -26.07 4.77
C GLU A 289 -40.01 -26.63 5.20
N THR A 290 -39.97 -27.74 5.95
CA THR A 290 -41.09 -28.35 6.68
C THR A 290 -42.41 -28.09 5.98
N THR A 291 -42.59 -28.55 4.74
CA THR A 291 -43.84 -28.35 4.02
C THR A 291 -44.90 -29.17 4.74
N VAL A 292 -45.65 -28.52 5.63
CA VAL A 292 -46.76 -29.14 6.35
C VAL A 292 -47.90 -29.34 5.36
N VAL A 293 -47.94 -30.52 4.72
CA VAL A 293 -49.09 -30.93 3.92
C VAL A 293 -50.21 -31.33 4.88
N ASN A 294 -51.12 -30.39 5.16
CA ASN A 294 -52.34 -30.67 5.91
C ASN A 294 -53.31 -31.47 5.04
N LEU A 295 -53.17 -32.79 5.04
CA LEU A 295 -54.14 -33.69 4.43
C LEU A 295 -55.41 -33.72 5.29
N ARG A 296 -56.48 -33.10 4.80
CA ARG A 296 -57.81 -33.19 5.41
C ARG A 296 -58.45 -34.49 4.95
N ILE A 297 -58.31 -35.56 5.73
CA ILE A 297 -58.96 -36.83 5.45
C ILE A 297 -60.46 -36.68 5.73
N PRO A 298 -61.34 -36.82 4.73
CA PRO A 298 -62.78 -36.76 4.98
C PRO A 298 -63.21 -37.99 5.80
N ALA A 299 -63.97 -37.73 6.87
CA ALA A 299 -64.41 -38.78 7.78
C ALA A 299 -65.40 -39.72 7.09
N THR A 300 -64.96 -40.92 6.73
CA THR A 300 -65.84 -42.02 6.39
C THR A 300 -66.31 -42.71 7.67
N GLY A 301 -67.40 -42.19 8.23
CA GLY A 301 -68.15 -42.83 9.31
C GLY A 301 -67.89 -42.27 10.70
N GLY A 302 -68.66 -41.26 11.10
CA GLY A 302 -69.02 -40.95 12.50
C GLY A 302 -67.93 -40.52 13.50
N GLY A 303 -66.64 -40.60 13.16
CA GLY A 303 -65.53 -40.15 14.01
C GLY A 303 -65.05 -38.75 13.67
N ALA A 304 -64.71 -37.94 14.68
CA ALA A 304 -64.15 -36.60 14.51
C ALA A 304 -62.88 -36.65 13.63
N GLY A 305 -62.87 -35.89 12.53
CA GLY A 305 -61.72 -35.82 11.62
C GLY A 305 -60.49 -35.25 12.33
N GLY A 306 -59.45 -36.06 12.49
CA GLY A 306 -58.17 -35.64 13.05
C GLY A 306 -57.21 -35.16 11.96
N THR A 307 -56.44 -34.12 12.26
CA THR A 307 -55.28 -33.72 11.46
C THR A 307 -54.13 -34.68 11.76
N LYS A 308 -53.59 -35.35 10.75
CA LYS A 308 -52.33 -36.09 10.88
C LYS A 308 -51.21 -35.28 10.24
N THR A 309 -50.20 -34.92 11.03
CA THR A 309 -48.94 -34.37 10.55
C THR A 309 -48.02 -35.53 10.21
N LEU A 310 -47.63 -35.67 8.94
CA LEU A 310 -46.56 -36.57 8.55
C LEU A 310 -45.23 -35.86 8.83
N ASP A 311 -44.46 -36.40 9.77
CA ASP A 311 -43.12 -35.93 10.09
C ASP A 311 -42.10 -36.73 9.26
N TYR A 312 -41.45 -36.04 8.33
CA TYR A 312 -40.46 -36.62 7.42
C TYR A 312 -39.03 -36.53 7.96
N SER A 313 -38.84 -36.08 9.20
CA SER A 313 -37.50 -35.92 9.81
C SER A 313 -36.71 -37.22 10.02
N ASN A 314 -37.34 -38.38 9.81
CA ASN A 314 -36.73 -39.71 9.99
C ASN A 314 -36.66 -40.56 8.71
N LEU A 315 -36.89 -40.00 7.52
CA LEU A 315 -36.58 -40.71 6.28
C LEU A 315 -35.08 -40.58 6.02
N ASP A 316 -34.36 -41.68 6.16
CA ASP A 316 -32.95 -41.78 5.75
C ASP A 316 -32.84 -41.49 4.24
N PRO A 317 -31.77 -40.80 3.80
CA PRO A 317 -31.59 -40.34 2.43
C PRO A 317 -31.45 -41.48 1.41
#